data_AF-A0A1F9AM09-F1
#
_entry.id   AF-A0A1F9AM09-F1
#
_cell.length_a   1.000
_cell.length_b   1.000
_cell.length_c   1.000
_cell.angle_alpha   90.00
_cell.angle_beta   90.00
_cell.angle_gamma   90.00
#
_symmetry.space_group_name_H-M   'P 1'
#
loop_
_entity.id
_entity.type
_entity.pdbx_description
1 polymer ?
#
loop_
_entity_poly.entity_id
_entity_poly.type
_entity_poly.pdbx_seq_one_letter_code
_entity_poly.pdbx_strand_id
1 'polypeptide(L)'
;MSPRRWIGPLVVILSLLSGGCGPSEEEKQARQVQEQVRLLQEQVTALEEENASLKASVAQLQTELDRMSVELTAQGERVARLKSTVGLLQEQPKSRGFWTWLWAKVVFLFKLLVVVGLVWMAYYFFLQRRQRRAGQEVQRVLKNQGSGPAQGRPGSGPPDPSSGAADPGSPPNPSAAPGASRSPSVNFSSQALGSETFSASGKGCQVPGCQGRRRSKGYCNKHYQQYRMGTLALASAG
;
A
#
# COMPACT_ATOMS: atom_id res chain seq x y z
N MET A 1 96.29 60.06 6.85
CA MET A 1 95.28 60.99 7.43
C MET A 1 93.98 60.22 7.55
N SER A 2 93.58 59.87 8.77
CA SER A 2 92.52 58.88 9.03
C SER A 2 91.33 59.52 9.75
N PRO A 3 90.13 59.60 9.14
CA PRO A 3 88.95 60.17 9.76
C PRO A 3 88.17 59.09 10.50
N ARG A 4 88.60 58.73 11.70
CA ARG A 4 87.85 57.84 12.61
C ARG A 4 88.07 58.33 14.04
N ARG A 5 87.24 59.25 14.54
CA ARG A 5 87.19 59.54 15.99
C ARG A 5 85.98 60.31 16.54
N TRP A 6 85.02 60.77 15.71
CA TRP A 6 83.94 61.65 16.19
C TRP A 6 82.50 61.10 16.10
N ILE A 7 82.30 59.85 15.68
CA ILE A 7 80.94 59.28 15.53
C ILE A 7 80.40 58.72 16.87
N GLY A 8 81.25 58.48 17.87
CA GLY A 8 80.86 57.86 19.14
C GLY A 8 79.82 58.63 19.99
N PRO A 9 79.96 59.96 20.22
CA PRO A 9 79.09 60.66 21.18
C PRO A 9 77.69 60.97 20.65
N LEU A 10 77.55 61.17 19.34
CA LEU A 10 76.26 61.54 18.73
C LEU A 10 75.25 60.38 18.74
N VAL A 11 75.72 59.13 18.64
CA VAL A 11 74.85 57.94 18.70
C VAL A 11 74.30 57.72 20.12
N VAL A 12 75.08 58.05 21.16
CA VAL A 12 74.65 57.91 22.56
C VAL A 12 73.64 58.99 22.94
N ILE A 13 73.79 60.23 22.44
CA ILE A 13 72.84 61.31 22.72
C ILE A 13 71.51 61.08 21.96
N LEU A 14 71.55 60.56 20.73
CA LEU A 14 70.32 60.21 19.99
C LEU A 14 69.56 59.05 20.65
N SER A 15 70.25 58.15 21.35
CA SER A 15 69.64 57.04 22.09
C SER A 15 68.92 57.46 23.39
N LEU A 16 69.28 58.62 23.97
CA LEU A 16 68.72 59.10 25.24
C LEU A 16 67.49 60.01 25.06
N LEU A 17 67.28 60.60 23.88
CA LEU A 17 66.06 61.38 23.58
C LEU A 17 64.86 60.53 23.13
N SER A 18 65.02 59.21 22.94
CA SER A 18 63.90 58.29 22.68
C SER A 18 63.24 57.74 23.96
N GLY A 19 63.72 58.14 25.14
CA GLY A 19 63.19 57.68 26.42
C GLY A 19 61.97 58.50 26.86
N GLY A 20 60.76 58.09 26.46
CA GLY A 20 59.55 58.64 27.08
C GLY A 20 58.27 58.70 26.24
N CYS A 21 58.07 57.84 25.25
CA CYS A 21 56.72 57.56 24.76
C CYS A 21 56.29 56.23 25.36
N GLY A 22 55.29 56.26 26.26
CA GLY A 22 54.54 55.04 26.59
C GLY A 22 54.00 54.42 25.29
N PRO A 23 53.66 53.11 25.29
CA PRO A 23 53.21 52.41 24.09
C PRO A 23 52.14 53.28 23.43
N SER A 24 52.50 53.90 22.30
CA SER A 24 51.62 54.84 21.63
C SER A 24 50.38 54.05 21.21
N GLU A 25 49.24 54.72 21.01
CA GLU A 25 48.04 54.07 20.49
C GLU A 25 48.33 53.23 19.22
N GLU A 26 49.38 53.59 18.49
CA GLU A 26 49.95 52.86 17.35
C GLU A 26 50.47 51.45 17.71
N GLU A 27 51.13 51.25 18.86
CA GLU A 27 51.62 49.93 19.28
C GLU A 27 50.45 49.01 19.69
N LYS A 28 49.40 49.57 20.30
CA LYS A 28 48.18 48.80 20.61
C LYS A 28 47.47 48.38 19.32
N GLN A 29 47.37 49.29 18.35
CA GLN A 29 46.83 48.99 17.03
C GLN A 29 47.66 47.92 16.31
N ALA A 30 49.00 48.01 16.35
CA ALA A 30 49.87 47.00 15.77
C ALA A 30 49.66 45.61 16.39
N ARG A 31 49.56 45.52 17.72
CA ARG A 31 49.26 44.25 18.42
C ARG A 31 47.88 43.71 18.06
N GLN A 32 46.87 44.57 17.97
CA GLN A 32 45.52 44.17 17.59
C GLN A 32 45.47 43.64 16.16
N VAL A 33 46.12 44.32 15.21
CA VAL A 33 46.23 43.86 13.82
C VAL A 33 47.00 42.55 13.75
N GLN A 34 48.08 42.40 14.51
CA GLN A 34 48.87 41.17 14.56
C GLN A 34 48.04 39.98 15.07
N GLU A 35 47.21 40.18 16.11
CA GLU A 35 46.31 39.12 16.59
C GLU A 35 45.23 38.79 15.57
N GLN A 36 44.66 39.78 14.88
CA GLN A 36 43.72 39.53 13.78
C GLN A 36 44.34 38.72 12.66
N VAL A 37 45.58 39.04 12.25
CA VAL A 37 46.31 38.28 11.23
C VAL A 37 46.53 36.83 11.69
N ARG A 38 46.88 36.62 12.95
CA ARG A 38 47.04 35.26 13.53
C ARG A 38 45.75 34.45 13.45
N LEU A 39 44.61 35.05 13.83
CA LEU A 39 43.30 34.40 13.75
C LEU A 39 42.87 34.10 12.31
N LEU A 40 43.11 35.04 11.39
CA LEU A 40 42.85 34.84 9.96
C LEU A 40 43.71 33.70 9.40
N GLN A 41 44.98 33.62 9.80
CA GLN A 41 45.88 32.56 9.37
C GLN A 41 45.44 31.18 9.87
N GLU A 42 44.96 31.09 11.12
CA GLU A 42 44.37 29.87 11.68
C GLU A 42 43.10 29.44 10.92
N GLN A 43 42.23 30.39 10.56
CA GLN A 43 41.04 30.11 9.76
C GLN A 43 41.37 29.64 8.35
N VAL A 44 42.36 30.25 7.68
CA VAL A 44 42.78 29.83 6.35
C VAL A 44 43.33 28.41 6.39
N THR A 45 44.14 28.06 7.39
CA THR A 45 44.65 26.68 7.53
C THR A 45 43.53 25.67 7.79
N ALA A 46 42.55 26.02 8.62
CA ALA A 46 41.38 25.17 8.85
C ALA A 46 40.55 24.95 7.57
N LEU A 47 40.34 26.01 6.78
CA LEU A 47 39.63 25.90 5.49
C LEU A 47 40.43 25.11 4.44
N GLU A 48 41.77 25.15 4.47
CA GLU A 48 42.61 24.34 3.60
C GLU A 48 42.50 22.85 3.94
N GLU A 49 42.43 22.50 5.23
CA GLU A 49 42.18 21.12 5.68
C GLU A 49 40.78 20.62 5.28
N GLU A 50 39.74 21.45 5.44
CA GLU A 50 38.38 21.11 4.99
C GLU A 50 38.32 20.91 3.47
N ASN A 51 38.98 21.78 2.70
CA ASN A 51 39.07 21.62 1.24
C ASN A 51 39.81 20.34 0.83
N ALA A 52 40.87 19.96 1.55
CA ALA A 52 41.57 18.71 1.31
C ALA A 52 40.66 17.50 1.61
N SER A 53 39.90 17.54 2.70
CA SER A 53 38.92 16.51 3.08
C SER A 53 37.79 16.38 2.05
N LEU A 54 37.25 17.50 1.57
CA LEU A 54 36.22 17.52 0.52
C LEU A 54 36.76 16.97 -0.79
N LYS A 55 37.98 17.32 -1.19
CA LYS A 55 38.63 16.76 -2.39
C LYS A 55 38.80 15.24 -2.29
N ALA A 56 39.17 14.74 -1.11
CA ALA A 56 39.25 13.29 -0.86
C ALA A 56 37.88 12.62 -1.00
N SER A 57 36.82 13.24 -0.46
CA SER A 57 35.44 12.75 -0.57
C SER A 57 34.95 12.73 -2.02
N VAL A 58 35.26 13.76 -2.82
CA VAL A 58 34.93 13.80 -4.25
C VAL A 58 35.67 12.71 -5.02
N ALA A 59 36.95 12.48 -4.72
CA ALA A 59 37.71 11.39 -5.34
C ALA A 59 37.10 10.02 -5.00
N GLN A 60 36.66 9.80 -3.76
CA GLN A 60 35.97 8.57 -3.37
C GLN A 60 34.65 8.40 -4.15
N LEU A 61 33.80 9.42 -4.22
CA LEU A 61 32.55 9.36 -4.98
C LEU A 61 32.78 9.08 -6.47
N GLN A 62 33.84 9.64 -7.04
CA GLN A 62 34.23 9.36 -8.42
C GLN A 62 34.55 7.87 -8.61
N THR A 63 35.30 7.26 -7.69
CA THR A 63 35.59 5.82 -7.74
C THR A 63 34.34 4.95 -7.58
N GLU A 64 33.38 5.36 -6.76
CA GLU A 64 32.10 4.66 -6.63
C GLU A 64 31.25 4.78 -7.90
N LEU A 65 31.26 5.94 -8.54
CA LEU A 65 30.56 6.15 -9.82
C LEU A 65 31.16 5.29 -10.93
N ASP A 66 32.49 5.22 -11.02
CA ASP A 66 33.20 4.36 -11.99
C ASP A 66 32.90 2.88 -11.72
N ARG A 67 32.87 2.47 -10.45
CA ARG A 67 32.48 1.12 -10.05
C ARG A 67 31.06 0.79 -10.48
N MET A 68 30.10 1.67 -10.21
CA MET A 68 28.70 1.46 -10.61
C MET A 68 28.53 1.42 -12.13
N SER A 69 29.30 2.23 -12.88
CA SER A 69 29.31 2.20 -14.35
C SER A 69 29.74 0.83 -14.89
N VAL A 70 30.80 0.24 -14.31
CA VAL A 70 31.24 -1.12 -14.65
C VAL A 70 30.18 -2.18 -14.30
N GLU A 71 29.51 -2.05 -13.15
CA GLU A 71 28.43 -2.96 -12.78
C GLU A 71 27.22 -2.88 -13.74
N LEU A 72 26.85 -1.67 -14.17
CA LEU A 72 25.76 -1.46 -15.15
C LEU A 72 26.10 -2.03 -16.53
N THR A 73 27.33 -1.86 -17.01
CA THR A 73 27.78 -2.46 -18.29
C THR A 73 27.76 -3.99 -18.23
N ALA A 74 28.22 -4.58 -17.12
CA ALA A 74 28.13 -6.03 -16.89
C ALA A 74 26.68 -6.54 -16.83
N GLN A 75 25.75 -5.77 -16.23
CA GLN A 75 24.33 -6.09 -16.27
C GLN A 75 23.74 -6.00 -17.69
N GLY A 76 24.17 -5.02 -18.49
CA GLY A 76 23.79 -4.90 -19.90
C GLY A 76 24.11 -6.16 -20.70
N GLU A 77 25.29 -6.75 -20.49
CA GLU A 77 25.64 -8.04 -21.12
C GLU A 77 24.76 -9.19 -20.65
N ARG A 78 24.40 -9.25 -19.36
CA ARG A 78 23.50 -10.29 -18.83
C ARG A 78 22.13 -10.19 -19.49
N VAL A 79 21.61 -8.98 -19.63
CA VAL A 79 20.34 -8.73 -20.33
C VAL A 79 20.45 -9.12 -21.81
N ALA A 80 21.56 -8.80 -22.49
CA ALA A 80 21.77 -9.20 -23.88
C ALA A 80 21.80 -10.74 -24.05
N ARG A 81 22.47 -11.46 -23.15
CA ARG A 81 22.48 -12.94 -23.12
C ARG A 81 21.09 -13.51 -22.83
N LEU A 82 20.36 -12.95 -21.86
CA LEU A 82 18.99 -13.37 -21.58
C LEU A 82 18.10 -13.14 -22.81
N LYS A 83 18.23 -11.99 -23.46
CA LYS A 83 17.48 -11.67 -24.67
C LYS A 83 17.76 -12.66 -25.80
N SER A 84 19.01 -13.11 -25.98
CA SER A 84 19.31 -14.14 -26.99
C SER A 84 18.73 -15.51 -26.61
N THR A 85 18.79 -15.92 -25.33
CA THR A 85 18.16 -17.18 -24.89
C THR A 85 16.64 -17.15 -25.05
N VAL A 86 16.00 -16.02 -24.73
CA VAL A 86 14.56 -15.82 -24.95
C VAL A 86 14.24 -15.80 -26.44
N GLY A 87 15.10 -15.22 -27.28
CA GLY A 87 14.98 -15.28 -28.74
C GLY A 87 14.97 -16.71 -29.27
N LEU A 88 15.90 -17.56 -28.81
CA LEU A 88 15.95 -18.98 -29.18
C LEU A 88 14.73 -19.75 -28.67
N LEU A 89 14.24 -19.44 -27.47
CA LEU A 89 12.98 -20.00 -26.95
C LEU A 89 11.76 -19.50 -27.72
N GLN A 90 11.79 -18.26 -28.22
CA GLN A 90 10.71 -17.68 -29.02
C GLN A 90 10.69 -18.24 -30.45
N GLU A 91 11.83 -18.71 -30.95
CA GLU A 91 11.94 -19.52 -32.17
C GLU A 91 11.54 -20.97 -31.98
N GLN A 92 11.24 -21.43 -30.76
CA GLN A 92 10.43 -22.64 -30.61
C GLN A 92 9.16 -22.42 -31.43
N PRO A 93 8.90 -23.30 -32.41
CA PRO A 93 7.90 -23.03 -33.41
C PRO A 93 6.61 -22.73 -32.67
N LYS A 94 6.05 -21.54 -32.94
CA LYS A 94 4.62 -21.29 -32.81
C LYS A 94 3.94 -22.40 -33.57
N SER A 95 3.75 -23.55 -32.92
CA SER A 95 2.91 -24.62 -33.35
C SER A 95 1.50 -24.09 -33.16
N ARG A 96 1.13 -23.15 -34.04
CA ARG A 96 -0.24 -22.73 -34.28
C ARG A 96 -1.11 -23.98 -34.40
N GLY A 97 -0.57 -25.05 -34.99
CA GLY A 97 -1.15 -26.39 -35.02
C GLY A 97 -1.41 -27.04 -33.66
N PHE A 98 -0.52 -26.92 -32.66
CA PHE A 98 -0.73 -27.53 -31.35
C PHE A 98 -1.87 -26.83 -30.59
N TRP A 99 -1.89 -25.50 -30.60
CA TRP A 99 -2.94 -24.74 -29.95
C TRP A 99 -4.29 -24.90 -30.64
N THR A 100 -4.34 -24.92 -31.98
CA THR A 100 -5.59 -25.18 -32.72
C THR A 100 -6.07 -26.62 -32.51
N TRP A 101 -5.16 -27.60 -32.47
CA TRP A 101 -5.49 -28.99 -32.15
C TRP A 101 -6.03 -29.15 -30.73
N LEU A 102 -5.40 -28.49 -29.74
CA LEU A 102 -5.84 -28.51 -28.35
C LEU A 102 -7.23 -27.84 -28.21
N TRP A 103 -7.43 -26.68 -28.82
CA TRP A 103 -8.73 -26.01 -28.85
C TRP A 103 -9.81 -26.85 -29.53
N ALA A 104 -9.49 -27.51 -30.65
CA ALA A 104 -10.43 -28.41 -31.32
C ALA A 104 -10.86 -29.58 -30.41
N LYS A 105 -9.93 -30.16 -29.63
CA LYS A 105 -10.25 -31.19 -28.64
C LYS A 105 -11.13 -30.67 -27.50
N VAL A 106 -10.84 -29.49 -26.98
CA VAL A 106 -11.64 -28.87 -25.91
C VAL A 106 -13.07 -28.61 -26.40
N VAL A 107 -13.24 -28.06 -27.61
CA VAL A 107 -14.56 -27.83 -28.22
C VAL A 107 -15.30 -29.16 -28.46
N PHE A 108 -14.59 -30.20 -28.90
CA PHE A 108 -15.17 -31.53 -29.10
C PHE A 108 -15.68 -32.14 -27.77
N LEU A 109 -14.86 -32.10 -26.71
CA LEU A 109 -15.25 -32.58 -25.39
C LEU A 109 -16.44 -31.82 -24.81
N PHE A 110 -16.48 -30.49 -25.01
CA PHE A 110 -17.62 -29.68 -24.58
C PHE A 110 -18.91 -30.09 -25.29
N LYS A 111 -18.87 -30.28 -26.62
CA LYS A 111 -20.04 -30.77 -27.37
C LYS A 111 -20.49 -32.14 -26.89
N LEU A 112 -19.56 -33.04 -26.59
CA LEU A 112 -19.86 -34.38 -26.07
C LEU A 112 -20.54 -34.29 -24.69
N LEU A 113 -20.06 -33.43 -23.79
CA LEU A 113 -20.67 -33.19 -22.49
C LEU A 113 -22.10 -32.65 -22.60
N VAL A 114 -22.36 -31.73 -23.54
CA VAL A 114 -23.71 -31.21 -23.79
C VAL A 114 -24.66 -32.33 -24.25
N VAL A 115 -24.23 -33.18 -25.19
CA VAL A 115 -25.04 -34.31 -25.68
C VAL A 115 -25.32 -35.31 -24.55
N VAL A 116 -24.30 -35.68 -23.77
CA VAL A 116 -24.46 -36.58 -22.62
C VAL A 116 -25.42 -35.98 -21.58
N GLY A 117 -25.31 -34.68 -21.30
CA GLY A 117 -26.22 -33.97 -20.40
C GLY A 117 -27.67 -33.98 -20.88
N LEU A 118 -27.92 -33.77 -22.19
CA LEU A 118 -29.26 -33.83 -22.77
C LEU A 118 -29.86 -35.24 -22.72
N VAL A 119 -29.07 -36.27 -23.01
CA VAL A 119 -29.51 -37.67 -22.89
C VAL A 119 -29.84 -38.01 -21.44
N TRP A 120 -28.99 -37.58 -20.49
CA TRP A 120 -29.24 -37.80 -19.07
C TRP A 120 -30.49 -37.06 -18.58
N MET A 121 -30.73 -35.82 -19.03
CA MET A 121 -31.96 -35.07 -18.73
C MET A 121 -33.20 -35.75 -19.32
N ALA A 122 -33.14 -36.25 -20.56
CA ALA A 122 -34.24 -36.99 -21.17
C ALA A 122 -34.53 -38.30 -20.42
N TYR A 123 -33.47 -39.01 -20.01
CA TYR A 123 -33.57 -40.21 -19.18
C TYR A 123 -34.20 -39.90 -17.82
N TYR A 124 -33.73 -38.85 -17.13
CA TYR A 124 -34.27 -38.43 -15.85
C TYR A 124 -35.73 -38.01 -15.97
N PHE A 125 -36.09 -37.27 -17.03
CA PHE A 125 -37.46 -36.89 -17.31
C PHE A 125 -38.36 -38.10 -17.60
N PHE A 126 -37.83 -39.11 -18.30
CA PHE A 126 -38.53 -40.37 -18.52
C PHE A 126 -38.76 -41.13 -17.20
N LEU A 127 -37.74 -41.22 -16.34
CA LEU A 127 -37.87 -41.79 -15.00
C LEU A 127 -38.89 -41.03 -14.16
N GLN A 128 -38.86 -39.70 -14.20
CA GLN A 128 -39.81 -38.86 -13.46
C GLN A 128 -41.24 -39.07 -13.97
N ARG A 129 -41.44 -39.19 -15.29
CA ARG A 129 -42.74 -39.56 -15.88
C ARG A 129 -43.21 -40.93 -15.41
N ARG A 130 -42.31 -41.92 -15.32
CA ARG A 130 -42.64 -43.26 -14.82
C ARG A 130 -43.11 -43.23 -13.36
N GLN A 131 -42.41 -42.48 -12.50
CA GLN A 131 -42.82 -42.31 -11.11
C GLN A 131 -44.19 -41.61 -10.97
N ARG A 132 -44.48 -40.61 -11.80
CA ARG A 132 -45.81 -39.95 -11.80
C ARG A 132 -46.94 -40.90 -12.19
N ARG A 133 -46.72 -41.80 -13.17
CA ARG A 133 -47.72 -42.81 -13.54
C ARG A 133 -47.98 -43.80 -12.40
N ALA A 134 -46.92 -44.30 -11.77
CA ALA A 134 -47.04 -45.18 -10.61
C ALA A 134 -47.78 -44.51 -9.43
N GLY A 135 -47.54 -43.21 -9.18
CA GLY A 135 -48.24 -42.47 -8.13
C GLY A 135 -49.74 -42.30 -8.38
N GLN A 136 -50.17 -42.14 -9.64
CA GLN A 136 -51.60 -42.02 -9.98
C GLN A 136 -52.36 -43.33 -9.78
N GLU A 137 -51.73 -44.48 -10.07
CA GLU A 137 -52.34 -45.80 -9.83
C GLU A 137 -52.57 -46.05 -8.34
N VAL A 138 -51.58 -45.71 -7.50
CA VAL A 138 -51.71 -45.82 -6.04
C VAL A 138 -52.84 -44.93 -5.50
N GLN A 139 -52.95 -43.68 -5.97
CA GLN A 139 -54.07 -42.80 -5.55
C GLN A 139 -55.45 -43.33 -5.98
N ARG A 140 -55.57 -43.94 -7.17
CA ARG A 140 -56.82 -44.58 -7.60
C ARG A 140 -57.19 -45.77 -6.71
N VAL A 141 -56.21 -46.61 -6.39
CA VAL A 141 -56.42 -47.77 -5.51
C VAL A 141 -56.82 -47.33 -4.10
N LEU A 142 -56.12 -46.33 -3.53
CA LEU A 142 -56.46 -45.79 -2.20
C LEU A 142 -57.86 -45.17 -2.16
N LYS A 143 -58.25 -44.43 -3.21
CA LYS A 143 -59.58 -43.82 -3.29
C LYS A 143 -60.69 -44.88 -3.41
N ASN A 144 -60.44 -45.96 -4.13
CA ASN A 144 -61.39 -47.07 -4.25
C ASN A 144 -61.50 -47.91 -2.97
N GLN A 145 -60.46 -47.97 -2.13
CA GLN A 145 -60.52 -48.63 -0.82
C GLN A 145 -61.21 -47.79 0.28
N GLY A 146 -61.31 -46.46 0.10
CA GLY A 146 -61.91 -45.55 1.07
C GLY A 146 -63.43 -45.36 1.00
N SER A 147 -64.11 -45.85 -0.05
CA SER A 147 -65.57 -45.77 -0.16
C SER A 147 -66.25 -46.99 0.50
N GLY A 148 -66.16 -47.07 1.83
CA GLY A 148 -67.03 -47.94 2.62
C GLY A 148 -68.47 -47.41 2.68
N PRO A 149 -69.49 -48.27 2.86
CA PRO A 149 -70.89 -47.86 2.89
C PRO A 149 -71.16 -46.92 4.07
N ALA A 150 -71.75 -45.77 3.76
CA ALA A 150 -72.25 -44.79 4.73
C ALA A 150 -73.29 -45.45 5.65
N GLN A 151 -72.89 -45.86 6.84
CA GLN A 151 -73.82 -46.11 7.94
C GLN A 151 -74.09 -44.78 8.65
N GLY A 152 -75.36 -44.39 8.67
CA GLY A 152 -75.81 -43.08 9.11
C GLY A 152 -75.71 -42.83 10.60
N ARG A 153 -75.88 -41.55 10.97
CA ARG A 153 -76.55 -41.18 12.21
C ARG A 153 -77.22 -39.79 12.08
N PRO A 154 -78.33 -39.58 12.81
CA PRO A 154 -79.22 -38.44 12.72
C PRO A 154 -78.70 -37.24 13.54
N GLY A 155 -79.29 -36.07 13.28
CA GLY A 155 -78.79 -34.79 13.75
C GLY A 155 -79.24 -34.31 15.14
N SER A 156 -79.14 -32.98 15.25
CA SER A 156 -79.57 -32.03 16.29
C SER A 156 -78.63 -31.75 17.48
N GLY A 157 -78.21 -30.48 17.58
CA GLY A 157 -77.56 -29.85 18.74
C GLY A 157 -76.95 -28.48 18.36
N PRO A 158 -77.05 -27.43 19.20
CA PRO A 158 -77.37 -26.05 18.77
C PRO A 158 -76.15 -25.13 18.52
N PRO A 159 -76.36 -23.91 17.96
CA PRO A 159 -75.31 -22.93 17.80
C PRO A 159 -75.04 -22.20 19.11
N ASP A 160 -73.78 -21.87 19.39
CA ASP A 160 -73.48 -20.67 20.18
C ASP A 160 -72.08 -20.10 19.88
N PRO A 161 -71.90 -18.79 20.09
CA PRO A 161 -70.83 -17.98 19.54
C PRO A 161 -69.70 -17.70 20.54
N SER A 162 -68.66 -17.04 20.03
CA SER A 162 -67.73 -16.12 20.72
C SER A 162 -66.56 -16.70 21.53
N SER A 163 -65.51 -15.87 21.60
CA SER A 163 -64.20 -15.99 22.25
C SER A 163 -63.19 -16.89 21.50
N GLY A 164 -61.99 -16.44 21.09
CA GLY A 164 -61.14 -15.36 21.59
C GLY A 164 -59.82 -15.98 22.07
N ALA A 165 -58.68 -15.39 21.66
CA ALA A 165 -57.26 -15.69 21.99
C ALA A 165 -56.49 -16.29 20.80
N ALA A 166 -55.69 -15.51 20.06
CA ALA A 166 -54.33 -15.04 20.41
C ALA A 166 -53.34 -16.21 20.54
N ASP A 167 -52.41 -16.36 19.59
CA ASP A 167 -51.01 -15.97 19.87
C ASP A 167 -50.19 -15.76 18.58
N PRO A 168 -49.25 -14.79 18.56
CA PRO A 168 -48.51 -14.34 17.39
C PRO A 168 -47.11 -14.96 17.34
N GLY A 169 -46.72 -15.46 16.17
CA GLY A 169 -45.38 -15.97 15.90
C GLY A 169 -44.81 -15.37 14.63
N SER A 170 -44.55 -14.07 14.62
CA SER A 170 -43.75 -13.40 13.59
C SER A 170 -42.27 -13.76 13.75
N PRO A 171 -41.49 -13.88 12.66
CA PRO A 171 -40.17 -13.27 12.59
C PRO A 171 -40.26 -11.93 11.85
N PRO A 172 -39.71 -10.83 12.41
CA PRO A 172 -39.70 -9.56 11.71
C PRO A 172 -38.44 -9.39 10.82
N ASN A 173 -38.65 -8.55 9.79
CA ASN A 173 -37.71 -7.56 9.24
C ASN A 173 -36.69 -8.01 8.16
N PRO A 174 -36.18 -7.11 7.29
CA PRO A 174 -36.55 -5.71 7.03
C PRO A 174 -36.72 -5.37 5.54
N SER A 175 -37.79 -4.67 5.19
CA SER A 175 -37.86 -3.94 3.93
C SER A 175 -38.55 -2.60 4.15
N ALA A 176 -37.82 -1.56 3.75
CA ALA A 176 -38.23 -0.18 3.52
C ALA A 176 -38.37 0.75 4.74
N ALA A 177 -37.50 1.77 4.77
CA ALA A 177 -37.95 3.14 4.91
C ALA A 177 -37.01 4.11 4.16
N PRO A 178 -37.56 4.95 3.27
CA PRO A 178 -37.03 6.27 2.92
C PRO A 178 -37.82 7.39 3.62
N GLY A 179 -37.17 8.52 3.90
CA GLY A 179 -37.80 9.77 4.37
C GLY A 179 -37.26 10.24 5.73
N ALA A 180 -36.38 11.25 5.81
CA ALA A 180 -36.70 12.68 5.77
C ALA A 180 -37.53 13.18 6.99
N SER A 181 -36.87 13.81 7.97
CA SER A 181 -37.13 15.21 8.37
C SER A 181 -36.41 15.63 9.69
N ARG A 182 -35.71 16.78 9.58
CA ARG A 182 -35.59 17.91 10.54
C ARG A 182 -35.05 17.69 11.97
N SER A 183 -33.78 18.10 12.13
CA SER A 183 -33.15 19.03 13.11
C SER A 183 -33.62 19.08 14.58
N PRO A 184 -32.69 19.25 15.55
CA PRO A 184 -32.20 20.60 15.81
C PRO A 184 -30.67 20.74 15.90
N SER A 185 -30.23 21.95 15.56
CA SER A 185 -28.90 22.49 15.77
C SER A 185 -28.52 22.47 17.25
N VAL A 186 -27.44 21.78 17.60
CA VAL A 186 -26.64 22.09 18.79
C VAL A 186 -25.18 22.11 18.38
N ASN A 187 -24.64 23.32 18.32
CA ASN A 187 -23.21 23.57 18.36
C ASN A 187 -22.68 23.02 19.69
N PHE A 188 -22.05 21.85 19.68
CA PHE A 188 -21.25 21.39 20.81
C PHE A 188 -19.78 21.33 20.40
N SER A 189 -19.12 22.46 20.64
CA SER A 189 -17.66 22.55 20.71
C SER A 189 -17.18 21.67 21.86
N SER A 190 -16.67 20.48 21.54
CA SER A 190 -15.85 19.69 22.47
C SER A 190 -14.50 19.42 21.82
N GLN A 191 -13.66 20.45 21.85
CA GLN A 191 -12.23 20.26 22.05
C GLN A 191 -12.06 19.69 23.46
N ALA A 192 -11.73 18.40 23.57
CA ALA A 192 -11.04 17.84 24.74
C ALA A 192 -10.67 16.37 24.47
N LEU A 193 -9.38 16.18 24.29
CA LEU A 193 -8.56 15.23 25.05
C LEU A 193 -8.86 13.72 24.88
N GLY A 194 -8.00 13.09 24.09
CA GLY A 194 -7.28 11.92 24.58
C GLY A 194 -8.05 10.60 24.58
N SER A 195 -8.42 10.09 23.40
CA SER A 195 -8.54 8.64 23.21
C SER A 195 -7.32 8.12 22.44
N GLU A 196 -6.15 8.34 23.04
CA GLU A 196 -4.93 7.62 22.73
C GLU A 196 -5.05 6.17 23.23
N THR A 197 -5.93 5.39 22.60
CA THR A 197 -5.73 3.94 22.56
C THR A 197 -4.64 3.69 21.52
N PHE A 198 -3.40 3.90 21.96
CA PHE A 198 -2.18 3.39 21.35
C PHE A 198 -2.33 1.88 21.18
N SER A 199 -2.83 1.48 20.02
CA SER A 199 -2.82 0.09 19.58
C SER A 199 -1.41 -0.13 19.03
N ALA A 200 -0.55 -0.68 19.89
CA ALA A 200 0.89 -0.87 19.73
C ALA A 200 1.29 -1.91 18.65
N SER A 201 0.62 -1.90 17.50
CA SER A 201 1.03 -2.66 16.31
C SER A 201 1.02 -1.72 15.10
N GLY A 202 1.95 -0.75 15.15
CA GLY A 202 2.12 0.36 14.23
C GLY A 202 2.69 -0.04 12.87
N LYS A 203 1.82 -0.52 11.99
CA LYS A 203 2.07 -0.43 10.54
C LYS A 203 1.00 0.49 9.97
N GLY A 204 1.41 1.63 9.42
CA GLY A 204 0.52 2.54 8.70
C GLY A 204 -0.14 1.84 7.51
N CYS A 205 -1.05 2.54 6.83
CA CYS A 205 -1.60 2.06 5.57
C CYS A 205 -0.46 1.77 4.57
N GLN A 206 -0.57 0.69 3.82
CA GLN A 206 0.43 0.26 2.83
C GLN A 206 0.52 1.19 1.60
N VAL A 207 -0.36 2.19 1.51
CA VAL A 207 -0.35 3.18 0.43
C VAL A 207 0.64 4.29 0.81
N PRO A 208 1.66 4.58 -0.03
CA PRO A 208 2.64 5.62 0.27
C PRO A 208 1.96 6.97 0.48
N GLY A 209 2.36 7.68 1.54
CA GLY A 209 1.75 8.96 1.94
C GLY A 209 0.46 8.86 2.75
N CYS A 210 -0.07 7.65 3.01
CA CYS A 210 -1.26 7.50 3.83
C CYS A 210 -0.93 7.22 5.31
N GLN A 211 -1.18 8.21 6.17
CA GLN A 211 -1.02 8.08 7.63
C GLN A 211 -2.23 7.41 8.33
N GLY A 212 -3.18 6.86 7.56
CA GLY A 212 -4.37 6.22 8.12
C GLY A 212 -4.06 4.92 8.87
N ARG A 213 -4.72 4.69 10.00
CA ARG A 213 -4.59 3.45 10.78
C ARG A 213 -5.00 2.23 9.94
N ARG A 214 -4.11 1.23 9.85
CA ARG A 214 -4.32 -0.06 9.18
C ARG A 214 -5.45 -0.82 9.89
N ARG A 215 -6.43 -1.32 9.12
CA ARG A 215 -7.57 -2.12 9.62
C ARG A 215 -7.44 -3.58 9.17
N SER A 216 -7.55 -3.83 7.87
CA SER A 216 -7.54 -5.17 7.27
C SER A 216 -6.75 -5.18 5.97
N LYS A 217 -6.12 -6.33 5.65
CA LYS A 217 -5.28 -6.53 4.45
C LYS A 217 -4.15 -5.51 4.24
N GLY A 218 -3.80 -4.76 5.27
CA GLY A 218 -2.74 -3.76 5.20
C GLY A 218 -3.17 -2.35 4.84
N TYR A 219 -4.47 -2.10 4.63
CA TYR A 219 -5.01 -0.82 4.20
C TYR A 219 -5.80 -0.11 5.31
N CYS A 220 -5.90 1.22 5.24
CA CYS A 220 -6.87 1.99 6.01
C CYS A 220 -8.29 1.79 5.44
N ASN A 221 -9.33 2.23 6.15
CA ASN A 221 -10.72 2.00 5.73
C ASN A 221 -11.03 2.59 4.34
N LYS A 222 -10.48 3.78 4.04
CA LYS A 222 -10.65 4.45 2.74
C LYS A 222 -10.03 3.63 1.59
N HIS A 223 -8.77 3.22 1.76
CA HIS A 223 -8.07 2.43 0.74
C HIS A 223 -8.64 1.00 0.64
N TYR A 224 -9.11 0.41 1.73
CA TYR A 224 -9.78 -0.90 1.66
C TYR A 224 -11.05 -0.86 0.80
N GLN A 225 -11.83 0.22 0.87
CA GLN A 225 -13.01 0.41 0.01
C GLN A 225 -12.62 0.56 -1.45
N GLN A 226 -11.61 1.38 -1.77
CA GLN A 226 -11.11 1.53 -3.14
C GLN A 226 -10.52 0.24 -3.71
N TYR A 227 -9.87 -0.57 -2.87
CA TYR A 227 -9.37 -1.89 -3.24
C TYR A 227 -10.52 -2.84 -3.57
N ARG A 228 -11.59 -2.84 -2.76
CA ARG A 228 -12.79 -3.65 -3.00
C ARG A 228 -13.53 -3.23 -4.27
N MET A 229 -13.49 -1.94 -4.62
CA MET A 229 -14.08 -1.39 -5.84
C MET A 229 -13.19 -1.53 -7.08
N GLY A 230 -11.95 -2.05 -6.94
CA GLY A 230 -11.00 -2.18 -8.04
C GLY A 230 -10.42 -0.86 -8.56
N THR A 231 -10.65 0.26 -7.85
CA THR A 231 -10.19 1.60 -8.26
C THR A 231 -8.76 1.89 -7.81
N LEU A 232 -8.24 1.15 -6.82
CA LEU A 232 -6.84 1.23 -6.45
C LEU A 232 -5.99 0.51 -7.50
N ALA A 233 -5.39 1.29 -8.40
CA ALA A 233 -4.23 0.84 -9.15
C ALA A 233 -3.14 0.48 -8.13
N LEU A 234 -2.89 -0.82 -7.94
CA LEU A 234 -1.85 -1.36 -7.08
C LEU A 234 -0.49 -0.88 -7.61
N ALA A 235 -0.05 0.30 -7.18
CA ALA A 235 1.29 0.82 -7.44
C ALA A 235 2.35 0.15 -6.55
N SER A 236 2.21 -1.15 -6.28
CA SER A 236 3.07 -1.90 -5.36
C SER A 236 3.51 -3.24 -5.95
N ALA A 237 4.10 -3.18 -7.14
CA ALA A 237 5.00 -4.20 -7.67
C ALA A 237 6.26 -3.50 -8.19
N GLY A 238 7.09 -3.07 -7.24
CA GLY A 238 8.51 -2.74 -7.42
C GLY A 238 9.28 -3.59 -6.43
#